data_AF-A8U9N1-F1
#
_entry.id   AF-A8U9N1-F1
#
_cell.length_a   1.000
_cell.length_b   1.000
_cell.length_c   1.000
_cell.angle_alpha   90.00
_cell.angle_beta   90.00
_cell.angle_gamma   90.00
#
_symmetry.space_group_name_H-M   'P 1'
#
loop_
_entity.id
_entity.type
_entity.pdbx_description
1 polymer ?
#
loop_
_entity_poly.entity_id
_entity_poly.type
_entity_poly.pdbx_seq_one_letter_code
_entity_poly.pdbx_strand_id
1 'polypeptide(L)'
;MNSYDKNELKAKLTDIQFEVTQNEATERPFTGEYDDFYKDGIFVDVVSGKPLFSSNDKYDAGCGWPSFTKPIEEKEVIEKMDTKFGMSRTEVRSSESNSHLGHVFTDGPQDKGGLRYCINSAALRFVPVDKLDEEGYSTYRKLFA
;
A
#
# COMPACT_ATOMS: atom_id res chain seq x y z
N MET A 1 -7.64 18.02 -6.49
CA MET A 1 -8.98 17.93 -5.88
C MET A 1 -9.24 16.46 -5.64
N ASN A 2 -9.42 16.04 -4.39
CA ASN A 2 -9.69 14.63 -4.11
C ASN A 2 -11.11 14.31 -4.61
N SER A 3 -11.25 13.40 -5.58
CA SER A 3 -12.52 13.08 -6.23
C SER A 3 -13.48 12.28 -5.33
N TYR A 4 -13.02 11.87 -4.14
CA TYR A 4 -13.72 10.96 -3.25
C TYR A 4 -14.34 11.71 -2.06
N ASP A 5 -15.66 11.62 -1.94
CA ASP A 5 -16.40 12.18 -0.81
C ASP A 5 -16.19 11.34 0.46
N LYS A 6 -15.85 12.00 1.58
CA LYS A 6 -15.56 11.29 2.84
C LYS A 6 -16.77 10.52 3.38
N ASN A 7 -18.00 11.01 3.20
CA ASN A 7 -19.17 10.31 3.69
C ASN A 7 -19.44 9.05 2.86
N GLU A 8 -19.23 9.10 1.54
CA GLU A 8 -19.28 7.91 0.70
C GLU A 8 -18.23 6.87 1.08
N LEU A 9 -16.99 7.31 1.32
CA LEU A 9 -15.92 6.39 1.74
C LEU A 9 -16.23 5.74 3.08
N LYS A 10 -16.79 6.48 4.04
CA LYS A 10 -17.20 5.95 5.34
C LYS A 10 -18.30 4.88 5.24
N ALA A 11 -19.12 4.93 4.19
CA ALA A 11 -20.16 3.92 3.94
C ALA A 11 -19.63 2.68 3.19
N LYS A 12 -18.53 2.81 2.43
CA LYS A 12 -17.95 1.74 1.59
C LYS A 12 -16.81 0.98 2.28
N LEU A 13 -16.02 1.68 3.09
CA LEU A 13 -14.85 1.15 3.78
C LEU A 13 -15.24 0.62 5.16
N THR A 14 -14.48 -0.36 5.64
CA THR A 14 -14.50 -0.70 7.08
C THR A 14 -13.93 0.45 7.89
N ASP A 15 -14.25 0.49 9.20
CA ASP A 15 -13.75 1.54 10.10
C ASP A 15 -12.23 1.67 10.05
N ILE A 16 -11.49 0.54 10.08
CA ILE A 16 -10.02 0.59 10.05
C ILE A 16 -9.48 1.07 8.70
N GLN A 17 -10.09 0.66 7.58
CA GLN A 17 -9.70 1.14 6.25
C GLN A 17 -9.93 2.65 6.14
N PHE A 18 -11.05 3.16 6.66
CA PHE A 18 -11.34 4.59 6.68
C PHE A 18 -10.35 5.37 7.54
N GLU A 19 -10.12 4.93 8.78
CA GLU A 19 -9.20 5.61 9.69
C GLU A 19 -7.77 5.62 9.15
N VAL A 20 -7.28 4.50 8.61
CA VAL A 20 -5.95 4.43 8.00
C VAL A 20 -5.88 5.34 6.79
N THR A 21 -6.74 5.15 5.78
CA THR A 21 -6.60 5.85 4.49
C THR A 21 -6.93 7.33 4.55
N GLN A 22 -7.90 7.75 5.39
CA GLN A 22 -8.42 9.11 5.40
C GLN A 22 -7.95 9.96 6.58
N ASN A 23 -7.61 9.33 7.71
CA ASN A 23 -7.21 10.01 8.94
C ASN A 23 -5.76 9.71 9.37
N GLU A 24 -4.98 9.03 8.51
CA GLU A 24 -3.56 8.73 8.74
C GLU A 24 -3.32 7.90 10.00
N ALA A 25 -4.30 7.05 10.36
CA ALA A 25 -4.12 6.06 11.40
C ALA A 25 -3.13 4.97 10.95
N THR A 26 -2.60 4.22 11.91
CA THR A 26 -1.75 3.07 11.65
C THR A 26 -2.40 1.84 12.30
N GLU A 27 -2.58 0.77 11.53
CA GLU A 27 -3.10 -0.49 12.07
C GLU A 27 -2.10 -1.10 13.07
N ARG A 28 -2.58 -1.97 13.97
CA ARG A 28 -1.69 -2.57 14.97
C ARG A 28 -0.69 -3.51 14.28
N PRO A 29 0.59 -3.52 14.70
CA PRO A 29 1.58 -4.41 14.11
C PRO A 29 1.17 -5.88 14.27
N PHE A 30 1.47 -6.70 13.27
CA PHE A 30 1.20 -8.15 13.20
C PHE A 30 -0.28 -8.55 13.20
N THR A 31 -1.19 -7.59 12.98
CA THR A 31 -2.64 -7.86 12.96
C THR A 31 -3.27 -7.69 11.58
N GLY A 32 -2.57 -7.04 10.65
CA GLY A 32 -3.05 -6.81 9.30
C GLY A 32 -3.09 -8.08 8.47
N GLU A 33 -4.09 -8.21 7.59
CA GLU A 33 -4.29 -9.38 6.73
C GLU A 33 -3.07 -9.69 5.84
N TYR A 34 -2.29 -8.67 5.48
CA TYR A 34 -1.23 -8.79 4.49
C TYR A 34 0.19 -8.82 5.07
N ASP A 35 0.35 -8.79 6.39
CA ASP A 35 1.67 -8.91 7.05
C ASP A 35 2.35 -10.25 6.68
N ASP A 36 1.77 -11.37 7.13
CA ASP A 36 2.20 -12.73 6.81
C ASP A 36 1.42 -13.32 5.61
N PHE A 37 1.46 -12.61 4.48
CA PHE A 37 0.78 -13.00 3.24
C PHE A 37 1.71 -12.91 2.03
N TYR A 38 1.87 -14.03 1.30
CA TYR A 38 2.84 -14.18 0.20
C TYR A 38 2.29 -14.92 -1.02
N LYS A 39 1.06 -14.58 -1.44
CA LYS A 39 0.50 -15.11 -2.69
C LYS A 39 0.88 -14.23 -3.87
N ASP A 40 0.95 -14.84 -5.05
CA ASP A 40 1.23 -14.12 -6.30
C ASP A 40 0.05 -13.24 -6.71
N GLY A 41 0.32 -11.95 -6.92
CA GLY A 41 -0.66 -10.97 -7.32
C GLY A 41 -0.20 -9.54 -7.06
N ILE A 42 -1.12 -8.59 -7.20
CA ILE A 42 -0.85 -7.18 -6.95
C ILE A 42 -1.67 -6.67 -5.76
N PHE A 43 -1.15 -5.64 -5.10
CA PHE A 43 -1.87 -4.89 -4.09
C PHE A 43 -2.33 -3.58 -4.70
N VAL A 44 -3.64 -3.35 -4.66
CA VAL A 44 -4.28 -2.14 -5.15
C VAL A 44 -4.74 -1.27 -4.00
N ASP A 45 -4.87 0.03 -4.24
CA ASP A 45 -5.50 0.97 -3.32
C ASP A 45 -6.94 0.53 -3.01
N VAL A 46 -7.27 0.35 -1.73
CA VAL A 46 -8.62 -0.07 -1.31
C VAL A 46 -9.70 0.95 -1.70
N VAL A 47 -9.33 2.22 -1.90
CA VAL A 47 -10.26 3.31 -2.26
C VAL A 47 -10.47 3.40 -3.77
N SER A 48 -9.39 3.47 -4.54
CA SER A 48 -9.45 3.75 -5.98
C SER A 48 -9.36 2.50 -6.85
N GLY A 49 -8.85 1.40 -6.31
CA GLY A 49 -8.48 0.21 -7.09
C GLY A 49 -7.23 0.40 -7.95
N LYS A 50 -6.47 1.50 -7.78
CA LYS A 50 -5.21 1.70 -8.51
C LYS A 50 -4.13 0.72 -8.04
N PRO A 51 -3.38 0.08 -8.94
CA PRO A 51 -2.24 -0.76 -8.58
C PRO A 51 -1.15 0.03 -7.85
N LEU A 52 -0.73 -0.46 -6.69
CA LEU A 52 0.28 0.19 -5.86
C LEU A 52 1.55 -0.64 -5.73
N PHE A 53 1.44 -1.94 -5.48
CA PHE A 53 2.59 -2.82 -5.23
C PHE A 53 2.42 -4.19 -5.89
N SER A 54 3.55 -4.84 -6.19
CA SER A 54 3.60 -6.23 -6.67
C SER A 54 4.01 -7.16 -5.53
N SER A 55 3.46 -8.38 -5.48
CA SER A 55 3.93 -9.41 -4.54
C SER A 55 5.39 -9.80 -4.76
N ASN A 56 5.94 -9.64 -5.97
CA ASN A 56 7.37 -9.89 -6.25
C ASN A 56 8.32 -8.95 -5.50
N ASP A 57 7.83 -7.76 -5.16
CA ASP A 57 8.57 -6.74 -4.42
C ASP A 57 8.24 -6.77 -2.93
N LYS A 58 7.30 -7.63 -2.50
CA LYS A 58 6.99 -7.87 -1.08
C LYS A 58 8.07 -8.74 -0.45
N TYR A 59 8.39 -8.48 0.81
CA TYR A 59 9.29 -9.31 1.60
C TYR A 59 8.93 -9.26 3.09
N ASP A 60 9.42 -10.23 3.85
CA ASP A 60 9.32 -10.22 5.31
C ASP A 60 10.39 -9.30 5.91
N ALA A 61 9.95 -8.16 6.43
CA ALA A 61 10.82 -7.24 7.16
C ALA A 61 10.77 -7.44 8.69
N GLY A 62 9.88 -8.31 9.19
CA GLY A 62 9.64 -8.50 10.62
C GLY A 62 9.10 -7.27 11.36
N CYS A 63 8.63 -6.25 10.64
CA CYS A 63 8.18 -4.99 11.26
C CYS A 63 6.70 -5.01 11.69
N GLY A 64 5.92 -6.01 11.26
CA GLY A 64 4.50 -6.18 11.59
C GLY A 64 3.52 -5.50 10.63
N TRP A 65 3.99 -5.10 9.46
CA TRP A 65 3.17 -4.57 8.36
C TRP A 65 3.74 -5.07 7.03
N PRO A 66 2.89 -5.25 5.99
CA PRO A 66 3.37 -5.62 4.66
C PRO A 66 4.44 -4.64 4.18
N SER A 67 5.59 -5.20 3.82
CA SER A 67 6.77 -4.45 3.43
C SER A 67 7.13 -4.73 1.98
N PHE A 68 7.37 -3.67 1.23
CA PHE A 68 7.74 -3.72 -0.18
C PHE A 68 9.04 -2.98 -0.43
N THR A 69 9.81 -3.38 -1.45
CA THR A 69 11.04 -2.69 -1.82
C THR A 69 10.81 -1.49 -2.73
N LYS A 70 9.73 -1.50 -3.51
CA LYS A 70 9.34 -0.42 -4.42
C LYS A 70 7.85 -0.47 -4.76
N PRO A 71 7.24 0.66 -5.18
CA PRO A 71 5.92 0.65 -5.80
C PRO A 71 5.95 -0.05 -7.17
N ILE A 72 4.79 -0.46 -7.65
CA ILE A 72 4.63 -1.10 -8.97
C ILE A 72 5.00 -0.14 -10.11
N GLU A 73 4.70 1.14 -9.93
CA GLU A 73 5.11 2.26 -10.77
C GLU A 73 5.34 3.47 -9.85
N GLU A 74 6.44 4.21 -10.05
CA GLU A 74 6.83 5.33 -9.16
C GLU A 74 5.75 6.41 -9.05
N LYS A 75 5.00 6.66 -10.13
CA LYS A 75 3.94 7.69 -10.19
C LYS A 75 2.68 7.34 -9.40
N GLU A 76 2.50 6.09 -8.98
CA GLU A 76 1.28 5.63 -8.29
C GLU A 76 1.33 5.95 -6.80
N VAL A 77 2.50 6.33 -6.28
CA VAL A 77 2.70 6.77 -4.90
C VAL A 77 3.27 8.18 -4.84
N ILE A 78 2.91 8.90 -3.78
CA ILE A 78 3.43 10.22 -3.45
C ILE A 78 4.14 10.12 -2.11
N GLU A 79 5.38 10.54 -2.09
CA GLU A 79 6.19 10.64 -0.88
C GLU A 79 6.09 12.06 -0.32
N LYS A 80 5.74 12.17 0.97
CA LYS A 80 5.60 13.45 1.69
C LYS A 80 6.39 13.40 2.98
N MET A 81 7.14 14.47 3.26
CA MET A 81 7.82 14.60 4.55
C MET A 81 6.79 14.70 5.69
N ASP A 82 6.93 13.82 6.67
CA ASP A 82 6.12 13.75 7.89
C ASP A 82 7.01 14.05 9.10
N THR A 83 6.74 15.17 9.78
CA THR A 83 7.46 15.62 10.96
C THR A 83 6.65 15.45 12.26
N LYS A 84 5.54 14.71 12.21
CA LYS A 84 4.68 14.47 13.37
C LYS A 84 5.40 13.65 14.44
N PHE A 85 4.96 13.82 15.69
CA PHE A 85 5.49 13.11 16.86
C PHE A 85 7.01 13.25 17.08
N GLY A 86 7.63 14.32 16.54
CA GLY A 86 9.06 14.59 16.70
C GLY A 86 9.96 13.65 15.90
N MET A 87 9.39 12.85 14.98
CA MET A 87 10.13 11.98 14.08
C MET A 87 10.14 12.59 12.67
N SER A 88 11.25 12.48 11.94
CA SER A 88 11.30 12.80 10.51
C SER A 88 11.16 11.50 9.72
N ARG A 89 9.98 11.28 9.13
CA ARG A 89 9.66 10.12 8.30
C ARG A 89 9.17 10.58 6.93
N THR A 90 9.10 9.68 5.97
CA THR A 90 8.50 9.95 4.67
C THR A 90 7.18 9.19 4.58
N GLU A 91 6.06 9.89 4.69
CA GLU A 91 4.72 9.36 4.45
C GLU A 91 4.59 8.94 2.99
N VAL A 92 3.94 7.81 2.74
CA VAL A 92 3.58 7.32 1.41
C VAL A 92 2.06 7.38 1.27
N ARG A 93 1.59 8.00 0.19
CA ARG A 93 0.16 8.09 -0.17
C ARG A 93 -0.08 7.60 -1.58
N SER A 94 -1.27 7.10 -1.91
CA SER A 94 -1.63 6.81 -3.30
C SER A 94 -1.83 8.10 -4.10
N SER A 95 -1.45 8.12 -5.37
CA SER A 95 -1.50 9.35 -6.18
C SER A 95 -2.92 9.75 -6.59
N GLU A 96 -3.79 8.78 -6.90
CA GLU A 96 -5.15 9.00 -7.38
C GLU A 96 -6.12 9.45 -6.27
N SER A 97 -6.16 8.72 -5.15
CA SER A 97 -7.11 8.98 -4.05
C SER A 97 -6.50 9.74 -2.86
N ASN A 98 -5.19 10.00 -2.90
CA ASN A 98 -4.44 10.59 -1.79
C ASN A 98 -4.63 9.83 -0.45
N SER A 99 -4.89 8.52 -0.53
CA SER A 99 -5.04 7.66 0.64
C SER A 99 -3.70 7.50 1.35
N HIS A 100 -3.70 7.66 2.67
CA HIS A 100 -2.53 7.31 3.48
C HIS A 100 -2.29 5.81 3.39
N LEU A 101 -1.07 5.43 3.00
CA LEU A 101 -0.67 4.04 2.86
C LEU A 101 0.22 3.62 4.02
N GLY A 102 1.20 4.45 4.38
CA GLY A 102 2.16 4.17 5.44
C GLY A 102 3.39 5.05 5.31
N HIS A 103 4.57 4.47 5.49
CA HIS A 103 5.85 5.20 5.44
C HIS A 103 6.92 4.43 4.67
N VAL A 104 7.87 5.16 4.09
CA VAL A 104 9.07 4.59 3.47
C VAL A 104 10.30 4.90 4.32
N PHE A 105 11.17 3.90 4.43
CA PHE A 105 12.42 3.94 5.20
C PHE A 105 13.59 3.51 4.30
N THR A 106 14.80 3.96 4.65
CA THR A 106 16.04 3.65 3.91
C THR A 106 16.81 2.46 4.54
N ASP A 107 16.11 1.61 5.29
CA ASP A 107 16.63 0.45 6.00
C ASP A 107 16.27 -0.88 5.31
N GLY A 108 15.90 -0.82 4.03
CA GLY A 108 15.53 -1.98 3.24
C GLY A 108 16.74 -2.75 2.67
N PRO A 109 16.49 -3.88 1.98
CA PRO A 109 17.52 -4.69 1.34
C PRO A 109 18.32 -3.89 0.30
N GLN A 110 19.63 -3.79 0.50
CA GLN A 110 20.52 -2.96 -0.33
C GLN A 110 20.60 -3.44 -1.79
N ASP A 111 20.53 -4.75 -1.99
CA ASP A 111 20.50 -5.40 -3.31
C ASP A 111 19.20 -5.12 -4.09
N LYS A 112 18.16 -4.61 -3.40
CA LYS A 112 16.86 -4.25 -3.98
C LYS A 112 16.57 -2.74 -3.95
N GLY A 113 17.59 -1.91 -3.79
CA GLY A 113 17.49 -0.45 -3.80
C GLY A 113 17.48 0.21 -2.42
N GLY A 114 17.53 -0.56 -1.33
CA GLY A 114 17.70 -0.04 0.03
C GLY A 114 16.47 0.60 0.66
N LEU A 115 15.32 0.60 -0.04
CA LEU A 115 14.07 1.16 0.47
C LEU A 115 13.16 0.08 1.07
N ARG A 116 12.40 0.48 2.08
CA ARG A 116 11.35 -0.32 2.71
C ARG A 116 10.07 0.51 2.79
N TYR A 117 9.13 0.21 1.92
CA TYR A 117 7.75 0.71 1.97
C TYR A 117 6.98 -0.13 2.97
N CYS A 118 6.77 0.41 4.18
CA CYS A 118 6.02 -0.20 5.26
C CYS A 118 4.58 0.30 5.20
N ILE A 119 3.67 -0.54 4.71
CA ILE A 119 2.32 -0.13 4.29
C ILE A 119 1.28 -0.79 5.20
N ASN A 120 0.17 -0.11 5.49
CA ASN A 120 -0.94 -0.70 6.21
C ASN A 120 -1.71 -1.67 5.31
N SER A 121 -2.01 -2.87 5.79
CA SER A 121 -2.88 -3.84 5.11
C SER A 121 -4.26 -3.23 4.85
N ALA A 122 -4.78 -2.48 5.81
CA ALA A 122 -6.05 -1.75 5.69
C ALA A 122 -6.07 -0.66 4.60
N ALA A 123 -4.93 -0.29 4.01
CA ALA A 123 -4.90 0.61 2.86
C ALA A 123 -4.93 -0.13 1.51
N LEU A 124 -4.84 -1.46 1.54
CA LEU A 124 -4.65 -2.30 0.37
C LEU A 124 -5.83 -3.26 0.17
N ARG A 125 -5.99 -3.70 -1.07
CA ARG A 125 -6.78 -4.86 -1.46
C ARG A 125 -5.92 -5.73 -2.38
N PHE A 126 -5.86 -7.02 -2.10
CA PHE A 126 -5.08 -7.95 -2.93
C PHE A 126 -5.90 -8.46 -4.12
N VAL A 127 -5.26 -8.52 -5.29
CA VAL A 127 -5.80 -9.13 -6.52
C VAL A 127 -4.85 -10.26 -6.94
N PRO A 128 -5.28 -11.54 -6.85
CA PRO A 128 -4.44 -12.67 -7.23
C PRO A 128 -4.21 -12.71 -8.75
N VAL A 129 -3.10 -13.33 -9.17
CA VAL A 129 -2.69 -13.40 -10.61
C VAL A 129 -3.80 -13.95 -11.51
N ASP A 130 -4.54 -14.95 -11.05
CA ASP A 130 -5.61 -15.59 -11.80
C ASP A 130 -6.82 -14.67 -12.05
N LYS A 131 -6.96 -13.59 -11.28
CA LYS A 131 -8.03 -12.58 -11.41
C LYS A 131 -7.61 -11.27 -12.06
N LEU A 132 -6.33 -11.11 -12.39
CA LEU A 132 -5.84 -9.84 -12.97
C LEU A 132 -6.58 -9.46 -14.24
N ASP A 133 -6.84 -10.41 -15.13
CA ASP A 133 -7.53 -10.12 -16.39
C ASP A 133 -9.01 -9.78 -16.16
N GLU A 134 -9.67 -10.51 -15.27
CA GLU A 134 -11.09 -10.31 -14.93
C GLU A 134 -11.35 -8.96 -14.27
N GLU A 135 -10.42 -8.51 -13.42
CA GLU A 135 -10.53 -7.23 -12.71
C GLU A 135 -9.93 -6.04 -13.46
N GLY A 136 -9.45 -6.23 -14.70
CA GLY A 136 -8.97 -5.14 -15.57
C GLY A 136 -7.51 -4.74 -15.37
N TYR A 137 -6.70 -5.60 -14.76
CA TYR A 137 -5.27 -5.42 -14.48
C TYR A 137 -4.35 -6.26 -15.37
N SER A 138 -4.82 -6.68 -16.55
CA SER A 138 -4.11 -7.60 -17.46
C SER A 138 -2.68 -7.16 -17.82
N THR A 139 -2.43 -5.85 -17.91
CA THR A 139 -1.10 -5.28 -18.16
C THR A 139 -0.04 -5.71 -17.13
N TYR A 140 -0.45 -6.02 -15.89
CA TYR A 140 0.45 -6.42 -14.80
C TYR A 140 0.71 -7.92 -14.77
N ARG A 141 0.00 -8.73 -15.57
CA ARG A 141 0.23 -10.17 -15.67
C ARG A 141 1.66 -10.52 -16.08
N LYS A 142 2.29 -9.66 -16.88
CA LYS A 142 3.70 -9.79 -17.31
C LYS A 142 4.71 -9.80 -16.15
N LEU A 143 4.33 -9.36 -14.95
CA LEU A 143 5.17 -9.42 -13.76
C LEU A 143 5.29 -10.85 -13.22
N PHE A 144 4.34 -11.73 -13.56
CA PHE A 144 4.21 -13.10 -13.01
C PHE A 144 4.29 -14.16 -14.11
N ALA A 145 4.80 -13.79 -15.28
CA ALA A 145 4.91 -14.65 -16.46
C ALA A 145 6.28 -15.35 -16.53
#